data_AF-A0A7S0Z0H3-F1
#
_entry.id   AF-A0A7S0Z0H3-F1
#
_cell.length_a   1.000
_cell.length_b   1.000
_cell.length_c   1.000
_cell.angle_alpha   90.00
_cell.angle_beta   90.00
_cell.angle_gamma   90.00
#
_symmetry.space_group_name_H-M   'P 1'
#
loop_
_entity.id
_entity.type
_entity.pdbx_description
1 polymer ?
#
loop_
_entity_poly.entity_id
_entity_poly.type
_entity_poly.pdbx_seq_one_letter_code
_entity_poly.pdbx_strand_id
1 'polypeptide(L)'
;LLQNIFNVICSALMVPANQAALVEGEGIELMVIIMQNRKFAARSALRVLDYAMLRNTAACERFVAAMGLKTLFPAFMRPSSVCVSKSKEAKQGQREDEEHIVSILSSLLLRLAGESHARVLSKFVENGLEKVDRLMELHEKYFKRAREAAND
;
A
#
# COMPACT_ATOMS: atom_id res chain seq x y z
N LEU A 1 12.33 8.92 17.19
CA LEU A 1 12.24 7.57 17.81
C LEU A 1 11.28 6.65 17.05
N LEU A 2 10.00 6.98 16.91
CA LEU A 2 9.02 6.08 16.29
C LEU A 2 9.36 5.67 14.83
N GLN A 3 9.83 6.61 14.01
CA GLN A 3 10.22 6.31 12.62
C GLN A 3 11.39 5.31 12.53
N ASN A 4 12.31 5.32 13.50
CA ASN A 4 13.41 4.36 13.56
C ASN A 4 12.88 2.94 13.85
N ILE A 5 11.86 2.82 14.71
CA ILE A 5 11.21 1.54 14.98
C ILE A 5 10.57 0.99 13.69
N PHE A 6 9.82 1.83 12.96
CA PHE A 6 9.26 1.44 11.67
C PHE A 6 10.32 1.06 10.64
N ASN A 7 11.46 1.76 10.59
CA ASN A 7 12.58 1.38 9.71
C ASN A 7 13.14 -0.01 10.08
N VAL A 8 13.36 -0.27 11.37
CA VAL A 8 13.85 -1.58 11.85
C VAL A 8 12.88 -2.69 11.50
N ILE A 9 11.57 -2.47 11.67
CA ILE A 9 10.54 -3.43 11.27
C ILE A 9 10.60 -3.70 9.75
N CYS A 10 10.67 -2.66 8.91
CA CYS A 10 10.77 -2.85 7.46
C CYS A 10 12.01 -3.67 7.07
N SER A 11 13.16 -3.39 7.69
CA SER A 11 14.39 -4.17 7.45
C SER A 11 14.25 -5.62 7.92
N ALA A 12 13.63 -5.86 9.08
CA ALA A 12 13.40 -7.21 9.59
C ALA A 12 12.48 -8.02 8.68
N LEU A 13 11.49 -7.39 8.05
CA LEU A 13 10.53 -8.03 7.15
C LEU A 13 11.13 -8.49 5.81
N MET A 14 12.38 -8.18 5.52
CA MET A 14 13.11 -8.79 4.41
C MET A 14 13.42 -10.28 4.65
N VAL A 15 13.29 -10.76 5.89
CA VAL A 15 13.43 -12.17 6.25
C VAL A 15 12.03 -12.81 6.32
N PRO A 16 11.73 -13.85 5.51
CA PRO A 16 10.40 -14.47 5.48
C PRO A 16 9.89 -14.97 6.85
N ALA A 17 10.79 -15.47 7.71
CA ALA A 17 10.44 -15.89 9.06
C ALA A 17 9.83 -14.75 9.91
N ASN A 18 10.33 -13.53 9.75
CA ASN A 18 9.82 -12.36 10.45
C ASN A 18 8.47 -11.90 9.90
N GLN A 19 8.21 -12.11 8.60
CA GLN A 19 6.89 -11.85 8.02
C GLN A 19 5.84 -12.80 8.62
N ALA A 20 6.17 -14.08 8.78
CA ALA A 20 5.29 -15.04 9.45
C ALA A 20 5.04 -14.65 10.91
N ALA A 21 6.10 -14.30 11.65
CA ALA A 21 5.98 -13.83 13.04
C ALA A 21 5.09 -12.57 13.17
N LEU A 22 5.17 -11.65 12.21
CA LEU A 22 4.30 -10.47 12.18
C LEU A 22 2.83 -10.83 11.97
N VAL A 23 2.55 -11.80 11.08
CA VAL A 23 1.19 -12.29 10.82
C VAL A 23 0.61 -12.99 12.05
N GLU A 24 1.39 -13.83 12.71
CA GLU A 24 0.97 -14.51 13.96
C GLU A 24 0.72 -13.51 15.09
N GLY A 25 1.48 -12.42 15.14
CA GLY A 25 1.35 -11.36 16.14
C GLY A 25 0.27 -10.30 15.84
N GLU A 26 -0.67 -10.55 14.93
CA GLU A 26 -1.72 -9.60 14.52
C GLU A 26 -1.16 -8.25 14.01
N GLY A 27 0.06 -8.26 13.47
CA GLY A 27 0.73 -7.06 13.03
C GLY A 27 0.08 -6.44 11.81
N ILE A 28 -0.55 -7.24 10.95
CA ILE A 28 -1.28 -6.75 9.77
C ILE A 28 -2.51 -5.94 10.19
N GLU A 29 -3.29 -6.48 11.12
CA GLU A 29 -4.48 -5.88 11.71
C GLU A 29 -4.12 -4.54 12.38
N LEU A 30 -3.05 -4.53 13.19
CA LEU A 30 -2.55 -3.30 13.82
C LEU A 30 -2.16 -2.23 12.79
N MET A 31 -1.43 -2.60 11.73
CA MET A 31 -1.05 -1.63 10.68
C MET A 31 -2.27 -1.07 9.95
N VAL A 32 -3.29 -1.90 9.69
CA VAL A 32 -4.55 -1.43 9.10
C VAL A 32 -5.25 -0.42 10.02
N ILE A 33 -5.31 -0.68 11.33
CA ILE A 33 -5.87 0.26 12.31
C ILE A 33 -5.07 1.58 12.32
N ILE A 34 -3.75 1.52 12.25
CA ILE A 34 -2.89 2.73 12.21
C ILE A 34 -3.17 3.53 10.93
N MET A 35 -3.32 2.88 9.78
CA MET A 35 -3.70 3.54 8.52
C MET A 35 -5.09 4.19 8.61
N GLN A 36 -6.08 3.49 9.19
CA GLN A 36 -7.45 3.99 9.34
C GLN A 36 -7.53 5.24 10.19
N ASN A 37 -6.71 5.33 11.25
CA ASN A 37 -6.68 6.47 12.16
C ASN A 37 -6.08 7.74 11.52
N ARG A 38 -5.47 7.66 10.32
CA ARG A 38 -4.89 8.79 9.56
C ARG A 38 -3.98 9.71 10.37
N LYS A 39 -3.25 9.15 11.35
CA LYS A 39 -2.29 9.88 12.17
C LYS A 39 -0.91 9.88 11.52
N PHE A 40 0.05 10.57 12.14
CA PHE A 40 1.43 10.69 11.65
C PHE A 40 2.14 9.36 11.33
N ALA A 41 1.68 8.23 11.89
CA ALA A 41 2.22 6.90 11.63
C ALA A 41 1.62 6.18 10.40
N ALA A 42 0.61 6.75 9.74
CA ALA A 42 -0.10 6.10 8.63
C ALA A 42 0.83 5.76 7.44
N ARG A 43 1.71 6.68 7.05
CA ARG A 43 2.72 6.43 6.00
C ARG A 43 3.67 5.30 6.38
N SER A 44 4.13 5.30 7.63
CA SER A 44 5.02 4.24 8.11
C SER A 44 4.33 2.88 8.16
N ALA A 45 3.05 2.84 8.54
CA ALA A 45 2.24 1.62 8.52
C ALA A 45 2.01 1.10 7.10
N LEU A 46 1.72 2.00 6.14
CA LEU A 46 1.63 1.66 4.72
C LEU A 46 2.92 1.00 4.22
N ARG A 47 4.07 1.57 4.56
CA ARG A 47 5.37 0.99 4.18
C ARG A 47 5.61 -0.37 4.85
N VAL A 48 5.26 -0.54 6.13
CA VAL A 48 5.36 -1.86 6.78
C VAL A 48 4.48 -2.90 6.07
N LEU A 49 3.25 -2.53 5.70
CA LEU A 49 2.33 -3.42 4.99
C LEU A 49 2.85 -3.84 3.62
N ASP A 50 3.45 -2.91 2.86
CA ASP A 50 4.09 -3.24 1.57
C ASP A 50 5.12 -4.36 1.73
N TYR A 51 6.03 -4.21 2.70
CA TYR A 51 7.09 -5.19 2.95
C TYR A 51 6.55 -6.50 3.54
N ALA A 52 5.57 -6.43 4.45
CA ALA A 52 4.97 -7.59 5.08
C ALA A 52 4.15 -8.43 4.09
N MET A 53 3.48 -7.78 3.15
CA MET A 53 2.67 -8.44 2.15
C MET A 53 3.52 -8.94 0.99
N LEU A 54 4.71 -8.36 0.74
CA LEU A 54 5.61 -8.75 -0.33
C LEU A 54 5.95 -10.25 -0.26
N ARG A 55 5.53 -11.00 -1.27
CA ARG A 55 5.67 -12.46 -1.41
C ARG A 55 5.00 -13.30 -0.31
N ASN A 56 4.06 -12.73 0.46
CA ASN A 56 3.36 -13.43 1.54
C ASN A 56 1.84 -13.45 1.33
N THR A 57 1.29 -14.64 1.03
CA THR A 57 -0.16 -14.82 0.79
C THR A 57 -0.97 -14.70 2.07
N ALA A 58 -0.47 -15.23 3.19
CA ALA A 58 -1.18 -15.17 4.48
C ALA A 58 -1.37 -13.72 4.95
N ALA A 59 -0.34 -12.88 4.80
CA ALA A 59 -0.45 -11.45 5.08
C ALA A 59 -1.49 -10.75 4.19
N CYS A 60 -1.58 -11.14 2.91
CA CYS A 60 -2.58 -10.59 1.99
C CYS A 60 -4.01 -10.96 2.40
N GLU A 61 -4.24 -12.21 2.80
CA GLU A 61 -5.55 -12.66 3.30
C GLU A 61 -5.95 -11.93 4.58
N ARG A 62 -5.03 -11.82 5.55
CA ARG A 62 -5.25 -11.04 6.77
C ARG A 62 -5.57 -9.57 6.48
N PHE A 63 -4.90 -8.97 5.51
CA PHE A 63 -5.15 -7.58 5.13
C PHE A 63 -6.58 -7.37 4.60
N VAL A 64 -7.09 -8.27 3.77
CA VAL A 64 -8.47 -8.23 3.26
C VAL A 64 -9.47 -8.48 4.38
N ALA A 65 -9.20 -9.46 5.24
CA ALA A 65 -10.04 -9.78 6.41
C ALA A 65 -10.11 -8.61 7.41
N ALA A 66 -9.01 -7.89 7.62
CA ALA A 66 -8.93 -6.69 8.47
C ALA A 66 -9.58 -5.43 7.85
N MET A 67 -10.32 -5.58 6.74
CA MET A 67 -10.99 -4.47 6.03
C MET A 67 -10.01 -3.43 5.45
N GLY A 68 -8.77 -3.84 5.16
CA GLY A 68 -7.72 -2.96 4.62
C GLY A 68 -8.10 -2.30 3.29
N LEU A 69 -8.93 -2.96 2.47
CA LEU A 69 -9.40 -2.42 1.18
C LEU A 69 -10.16 -1.09 1.34
N LYS A 70 -10.91 -0.92 2.44
CA LYS A 70 -11.65 0.34 2.72
C LYS A 70 -10.73 1.52 2.95
N THR A 71 -9.48 1.27 3.33
CA THR A 71 -8.46 2.31 3.58
C THR A 71 -7.53 2.47 2.39
N LEU A 72 -7.17 1.36 1.72
CA LEU A 72 -6.26 1.35 0.58
C LEU A 72 -6.83 2.07 -0.65
N PHE A 73 -8.07 1.78 -1.05
CA PHE A 73 -8.64 2.34 -2.28
C PHE A 73 -8.87 3.87 -2.23
N PRO A 74 -9.29 4.46 -1.10
CA PRO A 74 -9.27 5.93 -0.96
C PRO A 74 -7.86 6.52 -1.07
N ALA A 75 -6.85 5.85 -0.51
CA ALA A 75 -5.45 6.27 -0.64
C ALA A 75 -4.95 6.17 -2.09
N PHE A 76 -5.36 5.13 -2.83
CA PHE A 76 -5.05 4.94 -4.25
C PHE A 76 -5.63 6.05 -5.14
N MET A 77 -6.89 6.43 -4.90
CA MET A 77 -7.53 7.52 -5.66
C MET A 77 -6.91 8.88 -5.36
N ARG A 78 -6.58 9.13 -4.09
CA ARG A 78 -6.05 10.42 -3.63
C ARG A 78 -4.91 10.17 -2.65
N PRO A 79 -3.64 10.19 -3.10
CA PRO A 79 -2.47 10.03 -2.21
C PRO A 79 -2.38 11.12 -1.15
N SER A 80 -2.88 12.33 -1.46
CA SER A 80 -3.05 13.44 -0.50
C SER A 80 -4.02 13.13 0.66
N SER A 81 -4.75 12.01 0.61
CA SER A 81 -5.59 11.55 1.72
C SER A 81 -4.80 10.91 2.87
N VAL A 82 -3.50 10.64 2.67
CA VAL A 82 -2.55 10.17 3.69
C VAL A 82 -1.83 11.35 4.37
N CYS A 83 -1.68 12.50 3.70
CA CYS A 83 -1.02 13.69 4.26
C CYS A 83 -1.52 15.02 3.66
N VAL A 84 -1.80 16.01 4.53
CA VAL A 84 -2.46 17.30 4.20
C VAL A 84 -1.47 18.42 3.81
N SER A 85 -0.15 18.20 3.92
CA SER A 85 0.86 19.26 3.71
C SER A 85 1.19 19.48 2.22
N LYS A 86 1.49 20.74 1.84
CA LYS A 86 1.85 21.18 0.47
C LYS A 86 3.37 21.40 0.26
N SER A 87 4.24 20.99 1.19
CA SER A 87 5.70 21.20 1.06
C SER A 87 6.35 20.34 -0.04
N LYS A 88 7.60 20.65 -0.43
CA LYS A 88 8.38 19.82 -1.35
C LYS A 88 8.62 18.40 -0.80
N GLU A 89 8.89 18.25 0.51
CA GLU A 89 8.99 16.90 1.10
C GLU A 89 7.66 16.17 1.10
N ALA A 90 6.54 16.89 1.20
CA ALA A 90 5.21 16.29 1.09
C ALA A 90 4.95 15.71 -0.31
N LYS A 91 5.43 16.38 -1.38
CA LYS A 91 5.34 15.85 -2.75
C LYS A 91 6.16 14.59 -2.95
N GLN A 92 7.38 14.54 -2.41
CA GLN A 92 8.21 13.34 -2.45
C GLN A 92 7.57 12.20 -1.67
N GLY A 93 7.06 12.47 -0.48
CA GLY A 93 6.34 11.48 0.31
C GLY A 93 5.06 10.96 -0.35
N GLN A 94 4.31 11.80 -1.07
CA GLN A 94 3.14 11.35 -1.84
C GLN A 94 3.52 10.39 -2.96
N ARG A 95 4.70 10.56 -3.57
CA ARG A 95 5.21 9.65 -4.58
C ARG A 95 5.56 8.29 -3.97
N GLU A 96 6.26 8.29 -2.83
CA GLU A 96 6.55 7.05 -2.08
C GLU A 96 5.27 6.35 -1.65
N ASP A 97 4.27 7.10 -1.19
CA ASP A 97 2.94 6.55 -0.86
C ASP A 97 2.30 5.88 -2.09
N GLU A 98 2.33 6.51 -3.28
CA GLU A 98 1.83 5.91 -4.53
C GLU A 98 2.56 4.61 -4.87
N GLU A 99 3.89 4.56 -4.76
CA GLU A 99 4.70 3.38 -5.06
C GLU A 99 4.34 2.22 -4.12
N HIS A 100 4.24 2.47 -2.81
CA HIS A 100 3.82 1.46 -1.83
C HIS A 100 2.39 0.97 -2.07
N ILE A 101 1.45 1.86 -2.39
CA ILE A 101 0.05 1.48 -2.67
C ILE A 101 -0.03 0.56 -3.91
N VAL A 102 0.67 0.92 -5.00
CA VAL A 102 0.68 0.10 -6.23
C VAL A 102 1.34 -1.26 -5.97
N SER A 103 2.43 -1.29 -5.19
CA SER A 103 3.08 -2.55 -4.79
C SER A 103 2.14 -3.45 -3.97
N ILE A 104 1.40 -2.89 -3.02
CA ILE A 104 0.37 -3.61 -2.25
C ILE A 104 -0.75 -4.12 -3.17
N LEU A 105 -1.23 -3.31 -4.12
CA LEU A 105 -2.26 -3.74 -5.07
C LEU A 105 -1.78 -4.89 -5.95
N SER A 106 -0.56 -4.80 -6.50
CA SER A 106 0.06 -5.89 -7.27
C SER A 106 0.18 -7.16 -6.42
N SER A 107 0.58 -7.00 -5.17
CA SER A 107 0.69 -8.08 -4.19
C SER A 107 -0.64 -8.80 -3.95
N LEU A 108 -1.73 -8.04 -3.78
CA LEU A 108 -3.08 -8.58 -3.61
C LEU A 108 -3.57 -9.32 -4.87
N LEU A 109 -3.38 -8.72 -6.05
CA LEU A 109 -3.83 -9.29 -7.33
C LEU A 109 -3.07 -10.56 -7.69
N LEU A 110 -1.78 -10.65 -7.39
CA LEU A 110 -0.94 -11.80 -7.77
C LEU A 110 -1.01 -12.97 -6.79
N ARG A 111 -1.38 -12.74 -5.51
CA ARG A 111 -1.30 -13.78 -4.46
C ARG A 111 -2.65 -14.29 -3.96
N LEU A 112 -3.70 -13.47 -4.03
CA LEU A 112 -5.01 -13.89 -3.53
C LEU A 112 -5.71 -14.80 -4.53
N ALA A 113 -6.56 -15.67 -4.00
CA ALA A 113 -7.48 -16.49 -4.79
C ALA A 113 -8.89 -16.45 -4.17
N GLY A 114 -9.87 -17.02 -4.86
CA GLY A 114 -11.23 -17.19 -4.34
C GLY A 114 -11.93 -15.87 -3.97
N GLU A 115 -12.56 -15.86 -2.79
CA GLU A 115 -13.40 -14.74 -2.35
C GLU A 115 -12.60 -13.46 -2.10
N SER A 116 -11.45 -13.54 -1.45
CA SER A 116 -10.59 -12.37 -1.18
C SER A 116 -10.13 -11.72 -2.47
N HIS A 117 -9.74 -12.52 -3.48
CA HIS A 117 -9.40 -12.03 -4.80
C HIS A 117 -10.60 -11.36 -5.50
N ALA A 118 -11.77 -12.00 -5.45
CA ALA A 118 -12.99 -11.43 -6.01
C ALA A 118 -13.34 -10.07 -5.37
N ARG A 119 -13.18 -9.91 -4.05
CA ARG A 119 -13.39 -8.63 -3.35
C ARG A 119 -12.44 -7.53 -3.86
N VAL A 120 -11.20 -7.87 -4.18
CA VAL A 120 -10.23 -6.91 -4.78
C VAL A 120 -10.65 -6.55 -6.20
N LEU A 121 -11.02 -7.53 -7.03
CA LEU A 121 -11.48 -7.28 -8.40
C LEU A 121 -12.74 -6.42 -8.45
N SER A 122 -13.72 -6.67 -7.55
CA SER A 122 -14.94 -5.88 -7.46
C SER A 122 -14.64 -4.38 -7.26
N LYS A 123 -13.56 -4.03 -6.55
CA LYS A 123 -13.16 -2.63 -6.37
C LYS A 123 -12.76 -1.93 -7.67
N PHE A 124 -12.26 -2.67 -8.67
CA PHE A 124 -11.94 -2.12 -9.98
C PHE A 124 -13.16 -1.98 -10.89
N VAL A 125 -14.27 -2.66 -10.57
CA VAL A 125 -15.52 -2.60 -11.32
C VAL A 125 -16.51 -1.55 -10.77
N GLU A 126 -16.32 -1.12 -9.52
CA GLU A 126 -17.12 -0.08 -8.86
C GLU A 126 -17.10 1.27 -9.61
N ASN A 127 -18.19 2.05 -9.45
CA ASN A 127 -18.31 3.45 -9.89
C ASN A 127 -17.89 3.73 -11.35
N GLY A 128 -18.26 2.85 -12.27
CA GLY A 128 -17.96 3.04 -13.69
C GLY A 128 -16.47 2.86 -14.02
N LEU A 129 -15.77 1.97 -13.31
CA LEU A 129 -14.35 1.66 -13.52
C LEU A 129 -13.39 2.80 -13.12
N GLU A 130 -13.79 3.70 -12.23
CA GLU A 130 -12.98 4.86 -11.83
C GLU A 130 -11.55 4.49 -11.32
N LYS A 131 -11.37 3.26 -10.81
CA LYS A 131 -10.05 2.77 -10.35
C LYS A 131 -9.15 2.39 -11.53
N VAL A 132 -9.74 1.92 -12.63
CA VAL A 132 -9.03 1.64 -13.88
C VAL A 132 -8.61 2.95 -14.52
N ASP A 133 -9.48 3.97 -14.55
CA ASP A 133 -9.11 5.31 -15.02
C ASP A 133 -7.92 5.86 -14.23
N ARG A 134 -7.99 5.77 -12.89
CA ARG A 134 -6.89 6.18 -12.01
C ARG A 134 -5.60 5.40 -12.28
N LEU A 135 -5.70 4.10 -12.57
CA LEU A 135 -4.54 3.29 -12.93
C LEU A 135 -3.89 3.77 -14.24
N MET A 136 -4.70 4.12 -15.24
CA MET A 136 -4.22 4.68 -16.51
C MET A 136 -3.56 6.05 -16.31
N GLU A 137 -4.14 6.93 -15.49
CA GLU A 137 -3.51 8.21 -15.12
C GLU A 137 -2.12 8.02 -14.48
N LEU A 138 -2.01 7.07 -13.55
CA LEU A 138 -0.74 6.73 -12.91
C LEU A 138 0.25 6.17 -13.94
N HIS A 139 -0.19 5.28 -14.82
CA HIS A 139 0.64 4.74 -15.88
C HIS A 139 1.21 5.84 -16.78
N GLU A 140 0.38 6.75 -17.28
CA GLU A 140 0.83 7.88 -18.12
C GLU A 140 1.83 8.78 -17.38
N LYS A 141 1.52 9.12 -16.12
CA LYS A 141 2.38 9.94 -15.25
C LYS A 141 3.78 9.32 -15.09
N TYR A 142 3.86 8.03 -14.73
CA TYR A 142 5.14 7.36 -14.48
C TYR A 142 5.86 6.99 -15.77
N PHE A 143 5.14 6.63 -16.84
CA PHE A 143 5.70 6.35 -18.15
C PHE A 143 6.40 7.58 -18.73
N LYS A 144 5.75 8.75 -18.68
CA LYS A 144 6.35 10.02 -19.12
C LYS A 144 7.66 10.32 -18.38
N ARG A 145 7.65 10.16 -17.05
CA ARG A 145 8.85 10.40 -16.21
C ARG A 145 9.98 9.42 -16.51
N ALA A 146 9.66 8.13 -16.71
CA ALA A 146 10.65 7.13 -17.06
C ALA A 146 11.29 7.44 -18.43
N ARG A 147 10.50 7.93 -19.39
CA ARG A 147 11.00 8.35 -20.70
C ARG A 147 11.88 9.60 -20.62
N GLU A 148 11.50 10.60 -19.83
CA GLU A 148 12.31 11.80 -19.60
C GLU A 148 13.67 11.42 -18.99
N ALA A 149 13.67 10.60 -17.93
CA ALA A 149 14.90 10.15 -17.26
C ALA A 149 15.79 9.22 -18.12
N ALA A 150 15.26 8.61 -19.18
CA ALA A 150 16.03 7.79 -20.10
C ALA A 150 16.70 8.61 -21.24
N ASN A 151 16.30 9.87 -21.41
CA ASN A 151 16.86 10.78 -22.40
C ASN A 151 17.89 11.76 -21.80
N ASP A 152 18.07 11.75 -20.47
CA ASP A 152 19.11 12.47 -19.71
C ASP A 152 20.33 11.58 -19.47
#